data_AF-A0A5C0ZSS0-F1
#
_entry.id   AF-A0A5C0ZSS0-F1
#
_cell.length_a   1.000
_cell.length_b   1.000
_cell.length_c   1.000
_cell.angle_alpha   90.00
_cell.angle_beta   90.00
_cell.angle_gamma   90.00
#
_symmetry.space_group_name_H-M   'P 1'
#
loop_
_entity.id
_entity.type
_entity.pdbx_description
1 polymer ?
#
loop_
_entity_poly.entity_id
_entity_poly.type
_entity_poly.pdbx_seq_one_letter_code
_entity_poly.pdbx_strand_id
1 'polypeptide(L)'
;MSEGITSAETVLQEQDLSPELQNLPKRNFLTEDWTVVILGFIIIGLAILGFHVEAPKYKWSAIESLSSVFEAANLLKLFKQLIFTFALLILGGLLTGRRIKPYLLGFPVVFFLTALALLLAGNKTMEDLGLEAVIFSLLVGLLVGNTVKLPVWLKEALSAELLVKIGLVLLGTNVIFSDILKAGSLGLIQSLVVVLSVWYFSFWLCKKFKIDEELGLMLSSAVSICGVSAAIATSGAIQGDSKKLSYVVSMVLITAIPMMIIMPYIANYFGFSEEVTGAWLGGSIDTSGAVVASGSLVGETALKISTIVKFSQNVLLGVAALAISVYWTYTNHPAGKEAANKPSLGVIWERFPKFVLGFIAASLLFSFFLQPDTVASVKGDIKSIQGLWFALAFTSIGLETNFKDLIRENSKRPFWVFLIAQLFNIILTLVLAMLLFG
;
A
#
# COMPACT_ATOMS: atom_id res chain seq x y z
N MET A 1 2.66 12.97 25.03
CA MET A 1 3.98 12.73 24.41
C MET A 1 3.75 11.58 23.43
N SER A 2 3.88 11.89 22.13
CA SER A 2 3.59 11.08 20.93
C SER A 2 3.39 9.56 21.14
N GLU A 3 2.13 9.10 21.14
CA GLU A 3 1.82 7.72 20.78
C GLU A 3 1.82 7.65 19.25
N GLY A 4 2.90 7.09 18.72
CA GLY A 4 3.10 6.92 17.28
C GLY A 4 2.06 6.00 16.68
N ILE A 5 1.58 6.37 15.50
CA ILE A 5 0.75 5.51 14.65
C ILE A 5 1.59 4.30 14.29
N THR A 6 1.31 3.19 14.95
CA THR A 6 1.86 1.88 14.60
C THR A 6 1.21 1.41 13.30
N SER A 7 2.03 1.02 12.33
CA SER A 7 1.58 0.38 11.09
C SER A 7 0.80 -0.90 11.40
N ALA A 8 -0.04 -1.36 10.48
CA ALA A 8 -0.79 -2.61 10.61
C ALA A 8 0.12 -3.82 10.90
N GLU A 9 1.31 -3.82 10.29
CA GLU A 9 2.38 -4.79 10.52
C GLU A 9 2.78 -4.85 12.00
N THR A 10 2.85 -3.71 12.69
CA THR A 10 3.33 -3.66 14.08
C THR A 10 2.30 -4.17 15.08
N VAL A 11 1.00 -3.94 14.83
CA VAL A 11 -0.08 -4.44 15.69
C VAL A 11 -0.20 -5.97 15.62
N LEU A 12 0.00 -6.54 14.43
CA LEU A 12 0.01 -7.99 14.21
C LEU A 12 1.31 -8.65 14.71
N GLN A 13 2.47 -7.98 14.59
CA GLN A 13 3.75 -8.47 15.10
C GLN A 13 3.89 -8.38 16.63
N GLU A 14 3.24 -7.41 17.30
CA GLU A 14 3.31 -7.24 18.76
C GLU A 14 2.61 -8.34 19.57
N GLN A 15 1.70 -9.09 18.95
CA GLN A 15 0.95 -10.18 19.60
C GLN A 15 1.78 -11.45 19.84
N ASP A 16 2.92 -11.62 19.17
CA ASP A 16 3.82 -12.79 19.31
C ASP A 16 5.10 -12.50 20.13
N LEU A 17 5.24 -11.30 20.70
CA LEU A 17 6.42 -10.89 21.48
C LEU A 17 6.29 -11.20 22.98
N SER A 18 7.39 -11.59 23.62
CA SER A 18 7.40 -11.84 25.07
C SER A 18 7.08 -10.55 25.88
N PRO A 19 6.45 -10.65 27.07
CA PRO A 19 6.02 -9.50 27.87
C PRO A 19 7.14 -8.51 28.22
N GLU A 20 8.38 -8.99 28.34
CA GLU A 20 9.57 -8.17 28.59
C GLU A 20 9.94 -7.27 27.40
N LEU A 21 9.62 -7.69 26.16
CA LEU A 21 9.94 -6.96 24.94
C LEU A 21 8.92 -5.87 24.60
N GLN A 22 7.70 -5.96 25.14
CA GLN A 22 6.67 -4.91 25.01
C GLN A 22 6.98 -3.67 25.87
N ASN A 23 7.83 -3.81 26.90
CA ASN A 23 8.15 -2.77 27.88
C ASN A 23 9.43 -1.97 27.57
N LEU A 24 10.08 -2.20 26.42
CA LEU A 24 11.24 -1.38 26.02
C LEU A 24 10.76 0.01 25.56
N PRO A 25 11.40 1.11 26.01
CA PRO A 25 11.03 2.45 25.57
C PRO A 25 11.22 2.58 24.05
N LYS A 26 10.11 2.72 23.31
CA LYS A 26 10.11 2.95 21.87
C LYS A 26 10.75 4.32 21.58
N ARG A 27 12.01 4.34 21.18
CA ARG A 27 12.66 5.54 20.62
C ARG A 27 12.31 5.64 19.14
N ASN A 28 11.06 6.00 18.83
CA ASN A 28 10.69 6.33 17.45
C ASN A 28 11.15 7.76 17.17
N PHE A 29 12.22 7.91 16.38
CA PHE A 29 12.70 9.24 15.97
C PHE A 29 11.76 9.87 14.94
N LEU A 30 11.20 9.07 14.02
CA LEU A 30 10.26 9.50 12.99
C LEU A 30 9.14 8.46 12.78
N THR A 31 8.00 8.91 12.27
CA THR A 31 6.95 8.01 11.78
C THR A 31 7.38 7.35 10.48
N GLU A 32 6.76 6.22 10.15
CA GLU A 32 7.02 5.51 8.89
C GLU A 32 6.77 6.42 7.68
N ASP A 33 5.65 7.15 7.66
CA ASP A 33 5.32 8.07 6.56
C ASP A 33 6.38 9.17 6.36
N TRP A 34 6.97 9.74 7.41
CA TRP A 34 8.06 10.71 7.24
C TRP A 34 9.36 10.03 6.81
N THR A 35 9.61 8.81 7.29
CA THR A 35 10.76 8.02 6.89
C THR A 35 10.73 7.75 5.39
N VAL A 36 9.61 7.32 4.83
CA VAL A 36 9.49 7.06 3.37
C VAL A 36 9.62 8.33 2.54
N VAL A 37 9.15 9.49 3.04
CA VAL A 37 9.38 10.79 2.38
C VAL A 37 10.89 11.06 2.32
N ILE A 38 11.60 10.94 3.45
CA ILE A 38 13.05 11.17 3.50
C ILE A 38 13.79 10.22 2.56
N LEU A 39 13.50 8.92 2.63
CA LEU A 39 14.14 7.92 1.77
C LEU A 39 13.86 8.18 0.28
N GLY A 40 12.62 8.52 -0.07
CA GLY A 40 12.25 8.90 -1.43
C GLY A 40 13.05 10.12 -1.93
N PHE A 41 13.15 11.17 -1.12
CA PHE A 41 13.92 12.36 -1.47
C PHE A 41 15.43 12.14 -1.49
N ILE A 42 15.97 11.21 -0.70
CA ILE A 42 17.37 10.77 -0.81
C ILE A 42 17.60 10.11 -2.18
N ILE A 43 16.73 9.20 -2.61
CA ILE A 43 16.84 8.55 -3.93
C ILE A 43 16.76 9.59 -5.05
N ILE A 44 15.80 10.52 -4.98
CA ILE A 44 15.64 11.60 -5.96
C ILE A 44 16.89 12.49 -5.99
N GLY A 45 17.38 12.92 -4.83
CA GLY A 45 18.57 13.76 -4.72
C GLY A 45 19.81 13.08 -5.28
N LEU A 46 20.02 11.79 -4.98
CA LEU A 46 21.11 11.00 -5.54
C LEU A 46 21.04 10.92 -7.08
N ALA A 47 19.85 10.68 -7.63
CA ALA A 47 19.66 10.66 -9.09
C ALA A 47 19.99 12.01 -9.73
N ILE A 48 19.53 13.13 -9.14
CA ILE A 48 19.83 14.49 -9.61
C ILE A 48 21.33 14.81 -9.54
N LEU A 49 22.04 14.27 -8.54
CA LEU A 49 23.49 14.41 -8.39
C LEU A 49 24.30 13.50 -9.35
N GLY A 50 23.64 12.74 -10.22
CA GLY A 50 24.29 11.84 -11.18
C GLY A 50 24.68 10.48 -10.61
N PHE A 51 24.15 10.09 -9.45
CA PHE A 51 24.32 8.74 -8.93
C PHE A 51 23.29 7.81 -9.56
N HIS A 52 23.73 7.05 -10.56
CA HIS A 52 22.87 6.13 -11.32
C HIS A 52 23.04 4.69 -10.83
N VAL A 53 21.93 4.08 -10.38
CA VAL A 53 21.87 2.64 -10.07
C VAL A 53 21.37 1.92 -11.31
N GLU A 54 22.31 1.39 -12.10
CA GLU A 54 21.97 0.70 -13.34
C GLU A 54 21.05 -0.51 -13.11
N ALA A 55 19.97 -0.58 -13.88
CA ALA A 55 19.05 -1.71 -13.86
C ALA A 55 19.73 -2.98 -14.42
N PRO A 56 19.63 -4.13 -13.73
CA PRO A 56 20.01 -5.41 -14.29
C PRO A 56 19.11 -5.78 -15.48
N LYS A 57 19.66 -6.54 -16.41
CA LYS A 57 18.92 -7.16 -17.51
C LYS A 57 18.21 -8.40 -16.98
N TYR A 58 16.89 -8.43 -17.17
CA TYR A 58 16.04 -9.58 -16.85
C TYR A 58 15.41 -10.23 -18.08
N LYS A 59 15.54 -9.63 -19.28
CA LYS A 59 14.87 -10.12 -20.50
C LYS A 59 15.58 -11.33 -21.12
N TRP A 60 14.82 -12.36 -21.49
CA TRP A 60 15.30 -13.55 -22.20
C TRP A 60 14.18 -14.21 -23.01
N SER A 61 14.52 -14.93 -24.07
CA SER A 61 13.54 -15.59 -24.97
C SER A 61 13.70 -17.11 -25.05
N ALA A 62 14.94 -17.61 -24.96
CA ALA A 62 15.28 -19.02 -24.93
C ALA A 62 16.27 -19.31 -23.79
N ILE A 63 16.37 -20.57 -23.35
CA ILE A 63 17.32 -20.99 -22.30
C ILE A 63 18.77 -20.61 -22.66
N GLU A 64 19.11 -20.65 -23.95
CA GLU A 64 20.43 -20.24 -24.46
C GLU A 64 20.74 -18.76 -24.20
N SER A 65 19.73 -17.90 -24.30
CA SER A 65 19.85 -16.45 -24.03
C SER A 65 19.91 -16.12 -22.54
N LEU A 66 19.55 -17.07 -21.67
CA LEU A 66 19.56 -16.91 -20.21
C LEU A 66 20.97 -16.71 -19.66
N SER A 67 22.00 -17.20 -20.36
CA SER A 67 23.41 -17.00 -20.00
C SER A 67 23.76 -15.51 -19.85
N SER A 68 23.17 -14.63 -20.67
CA SER A 68 23.38 -13.18 -20.62
C SER A 68 22.89 -12.52 -19.31
N VAL A 69 21.90 -13.12 -18.64
CA VAL A 69 21.41 -12.68 -17.33
C VAL A 69 22.44 -12.99 -16.24
N PHE A 70 23.15 -14.11 -16.36
CA PHE A 70 24.14 -14.58 -15.40
C PHE A 70 25.57 -14.10 -15.68
N GLU A 71 25.76 -13.21 -16.67
CA GLU A 71 27.04 -12.58 -16.93
C GLU A 71 27.53 -11.77 -15.72
N ALA A 72 28.84 -11.80 -15.47
CA ALA A 72 29.46 -11.11 -14.34
C ALA A 72 29.12 -9.60 -14.28
N ALA A 73 29.02 -8.94 -15.43
CA ALA A 73 28.62 -7.54 -15.52
C ALA A 73 27.18 -7.32 -15.03
N ASN A 74 26.25 -8.22 -15.37
CA ASN A 74 24.85 -8.12 -14.92
C ASN A 74 24.70 -8.47 -13.43
N LEU A 75 25.43 -9.49 -12.97
CA LEU A 75 25.49 -9.84 -11.55
C LEU A 75 26.05 -8.69 -10.69
N LEU A 76 27.03 -7.94 -11.21
CA LEU A 76 27.54 -6.74 -10.55
C LEU A 76 26.47 -5.65 -10.42
N LYS A 77 25.62 -5.46 -11.45
CA LYS A 77 24.48 -4.52 -11.37
C LYS A 77 23.48 -4.97 -10.31
N LEU A 78 23.15 -6.26 -10.28
CA LEU A 78 22.24 -6.84 -9.30
C LEU A 78 22.78 -6.69 -7.87
N PHE A 79 24.08 -6.90 -7.68
CA PHE A 79 24.76 -6.70 -6.41
C PHE A 79 24.78 -5.22 -5.97
N LYS A 80 25.04 -4.29 -6.89
CA LYS A 80 24.95 -2.84 -6.61
C LYS A 80 23.53 -2.44 -6.20
N GLN A 81 22.52 -2.98 -6.88
CA GLN A 81 21.11 -2.73 -6.58
C GLN A 81 20.69 -3.30 -5.21
N LEU A 82 21.20 -4.48 -4.85
CA LEU A 82 21.05 -5.06 -3.52
C LEU A 82 21.66 -4.14 -2.45
N ILE A 83 22.93 -3.72 -2.62
CA ILE A 83 23.58 -2.82 -1.65
C ILE A 83 22.81 -1.52 -1.49
N PHE A 84 22.39 -0.91 -2.61
CA PHE A 84 21.67 0.35 -2.60
C PHE A 84 20.35 0.25 -1.83
N THR A 85 19.51 -0.73 -2.17
CA THR A 85 18.22 -0.93 -1.49
C THR A 85 18.39 -1.35 -0.03
N PHE A 86 19.37 -2.19 0.26
CA PHE A 86 19.68 -2.63 1.62
C PHE A 86 20.13 -1.47 2.51
N ALA A 87 21.00 -0.58 2.01
CA ALA A 87 21.43 0.61 2.75
C ALA A 87 20.25 1.52 3.09
N LEU A 88 19.34 1.75 2.13
CA LEU A 88 18.14 2.57 2.35
C LEU A 88 17.16 1.93 3.33
N LEU A 89 17.02 0.60 3.33
CA LEU A 89 16.17 -0.08 4.31
C LEU A 89 16.76 -0.10 5.72
N ILE A 90 18.08 -0.28 5.85
CA ILE A 90 18.74 -0.14 7.16
C ILE A 90 18.53 1.27 7.70
N LEU A 91 18.69 2.29 6.85
CA LEU A 91 18.41 3.68 7.22
C LEU A 91 16.93 3.85 7.61
N GLY A 92 15.99 3.27 6.87
CA GLY A 92 14.58 3.27 7.23
C GLY A 92 14.28 2.62 8.59
N GLY A 93 14.88 1.45 8.85
CA GLY A 93 14.78 0.77 10.13
C GLY A 93 15.36 1.60 11.29
N LEU A 94 16.49 2.27 11.07
CA LEU A 94 17.10 3.19 12.04
C LEU A 94 16.20 4.39 12.36
N LEU A 95 15.63 5.03 11.33
CA LEU A 95 14.77 6.21 11.49
C LEU A 95 13.44 5.89 12.17
N THR A 96 12.89 4.72 11.90
CA THR A 96 11.65 4.22 12.53
C THR A 96 11.87 3.60 13.91
N GLY A 97 13.12 3.38 14.32
CA GLY A 97 13.46 2.72 15.59
C GLY A 97 13.19 1.20 15.60
N ARG A 98 12.95 0.59 14.43
CA ARG A 98 12.74 -0.86 14.29
C ARG A 98 14.06 -1.61 14.53
N ARG A 99 13.98 -2.88 14.94
CA ARG A 99 15.17 -3.73 15.14
C ARG A 99 15.82 -3.99 13.78
N ILE A 100 17.11 -3.72 13.66
CA ILE A 100 17.84 -3.84 12.39
C ILE A 100 18.20 -5.29 12.06
N LYS A 101 18.40 -6.15 13.09
CA LYS A 101 18.83 -7.54 12.91
C LYS A 101 17.94 -8.36 11.96
N PRO A 102 16.59 -8.34 12.09
CA PRO A 102 15.71 -8.97 11.12
C PRO A 102 15.93 -8.48 9.69
N TYR A 103 16.02 -7.16 9.48
CA TYR A 103 16.28 -6.59 8.16
C TYR A 103 17.60 -7.07 7.55
N LEU A 104 18.66 -7.21 8.36
CA LEU A 104 19.96 -7.68 7.87
C LEU A 104 19.91 -9.10 7.28
N LEU A 105 19.08 -9.98 7.87
CA LEU A 105 18.98 -11.38 7.46
C LEU A 105 17.86 -11.61 6.45
N GLY A 106 16.71 -10.94 6.66
CA GLY A 106 15.49 -11.08 5.88
C GLY A 106 15.54 -10.40 4.53
N PHE A 107 16.04 -9.16 4.46
CA PHE A 107 15.99 -8.40 3.23
C PHE A 107 16.74 -9.05 2.05
N PRO A 108 17.95 -9.63 2.22
CA PRO A 108 18.60 -10.35 1.14
C PRO A 108 17.72 -11.45 0.55
N VAL A 109 16.98 -12.19 1.38
CA VAL A 109 16.05 -13.24 0.92
C VAL A 109 14.92 -12.64 0.09
N VAL A 110 14.28 -11.57 0.58
CA VAL A 110 13.23 -10.85 -0.17
C VAL A 110 13.76 -10.34 -1.51
N PHE A 111 14.95 -9.76 -1.51
CA PHE A 111 15.59 -9.26 -2.73
C PHE A 111 15.86 -10.39 -3.73
N PHE A 112 16.39 -11.53 -3.30
CA PHE A 112 16.64 -12.67 -4.20
C PHE A 112 15.34 -13.27 -4.75
N LEU A 113 14.29 -13.39 -3.94
CA LEU A 113 12.98 -13.83 -4.42
C LEU A 113 12.39 -12.84 -5.42
N THR A 114 12.56 -11.54 -5.19
CA THR A 114 12.14 -10.49 -6.12
C THR A 114 12.94 -10.56 -7.42
N ALA A 115 14.26 -10.71 -7.36
CA ALA A 115 15.11 -10.86 -8.54
C ALA A 115 14.74 -12.10 -9.36
N LEU A 116 14.40 -13.21 -8.69
CA LEU A 116 13.87 -14.40 -9.35
C LEU A 116 12.53 -14.11 -10.03
N ALA A 117 11.63 -13.40 -9.36
CA ALA A 117 10.36 -13.01 -9.96
C ALA A 117 10.54 -12.11 -11.20
N LEU A 118 11.44 -11.12 -11.12
CA LEU A 118 11.79 -10.25 -12.25
C LEU A 118 12.41 -11.05 -13.42
N LEU A 119 13.25 -12.03 -13.10
CA LEU A 119 13.81 -12.94 -14.09
C LEU A 119 12.73 -13.77 -14.79
N LEU A 120 11.77 -14.33 -14.04
CA LEU A 120 10.66 -15.09 -14.61
C LEU A 120 9.76 -14.22 -15.49
N ALA A 121 9.47 -13.00 -15.03
CA ALA A 121 8.67 -12.02 -15.79
C ALA A 121 9.36 -11.54 -17.07
N GLY A 122 10.69 -11.49 -17.09
CA GLY A 122 11.45 -11.09 -18.27
C GLY A 122 11.48 -12.14 -19.40
N ASN A 123 10.84 -13.30 -19.22
CA ASN A 123 10.66 -14.26 -20.29
C ASN A 123 9.71 -13.72 -21.36
N LYS A 124 10.09 -13.79 -22.64
CA LYS A 124 9.28 -13.29 -23.76
C LYS A 124 7.86 -13.87 -23.78
N THR A 125 7.66 -15.17 -23.53
CA THR A 125 6.33 -15.78 -23.51
C THR A 125 5.46 -15.18 -22.40
N MET A 126 6.05 -14.86 -21.24
CA MET A 126 5.33 -14.24 -20.14
C MET A 126 5.01 -12.77 -20.43
N GLU A 127 5.93 -12.04 -21.06
CA GLU A 127 5.71 -10.68 -21.56
C GLU A 127 4.57 -10.65 -22.59
N ASP A 128 4.54 -11.61 -23.52
CA ASP A 128 3.48 -11.74 -24.54
C ASP A 128 2.10 -12.09 -23.94
N LEU A 129 2.07 -12.76 -22.78
CA LEU A 129 0.85 -13.05 -22.02
C LEU A 129 0.36 -11.85 -21.17
N GLY A 130 1.07 -10.72 -21.19
CA GLY A 130 0.74 -9.52 -20.41
C GLY A 130 0.99 -9.69 -18.91
N LEU A 131 1.83 -10.65 -18.50
CA LEU A 131 2.16 -10.89 -17.10
C LEU A 131 3.32 -9.99 -16.68
N GLU A 132 3.00 -8.86 -16.05
CA GLU A 132 4.01 -7.92 -15.60
C GLU A 132 4.86 -8.44 -14.41
N ALA A 133 6.05 -7.87 -14.27
CA ALA A 133 6.98 -8.06 -13.16
C ALA A 133 6.32 -8.02 -11.77
N VAL A 134 5.31 -7.17 -11.62
CA VAL A 134 4.52 -6.97 -10.40
C VAL A 134 3.69 -8.20 -10.04
N ILE A 135 3.01 -8.83 -11.01
CA ILE A 135 2.27 -10.09 -10.77
C ILE A 135 3.23 -11.19 -10.35
N PHE A 136 4.35 -11.37 -11.07
CA PHE A 136 5.31 -12.41 -10.73
C PHE A 136 5.88 -12.24 -9.32
N SER A 137 6.18 -11.00 -8.94
CA SER A 137 6.68 -10.68 -7.59
C SER A 137 5.69 -11.13 -6.52
N LEU A 138 4.42 -10.79 -6.69
CA LEU A 138 3.34 -11.24 -5.81
C LEU A 138 3.19 -12.77 -5.81
N LEU A 139 3.10 -13.40 -6.99
CA LEU A 139 2.86 -14.84 -7.12
C LEU A 139 3.99 -15.66 -6.50
N VAL A 140 5.24 -15.26 -6.71
CA VAL A 140 6.40 -15.90 -6.07
C VAL A 140 6.32 -15.75 -4.55
N GLY A 141 5.99 -14.55 -4.06
CA GLY A 141 5.78 -14.31 -2.63
C GLY A 141 4.67 -15.20 -2.05
N LEU A 142 3.50 -15.24 -2.70
CA LEU A 142 2.35 -16.06 -2.31
C LEU A 142 2.69 -17.55 -2.29
N LEU A 143 3.37 -18.02 -3.33
CA LEU A 143 3.79 -19.42 -3.42
C LEU A 143 4.71 -19.77 -2.27
N VAL A 144 5.76 -18.97 -2.01
CA VAL A 144 6.71 -19.25 -0.92
C VAL A 144 6.04 -19.12 0.45
N GLY A 145 5.28 -18.05 0.70
CA GLY A 145 4.61 -17.79 1.98
C GLY A 145 3.56 -18.83 2.37
N ASN A 146 2.93 -19.50 1.38
CA ASN A 146 1.90 -20.51 1.62
C ASN A 146 2.41 -21.96 1.53
N THR A 147 3.59 -22.19 0.94
CA THR A 147 4.21 -23.53 0.86
C THR A 147 5.24 -23.77 1.96
N VAL A 148 5.94 -22.72 2.41
CA VAL A 148 7.01 -22.79 3.41
C VAL A 148 6.61 -22.02 4.65
N LYS A 149 6.83 -22.60 5.83
CA LYS A 149 6.67 -21.86 7.09
C LYS A 149 7.79 -20.83 7.21
N LEU A 150 7.46 -19.55 7.00
CA LEU A 150 8.44 -18.47 7.12
C LEU A 150 8.96 -18.36 8.57
N PRO A 151 10.28 -18.31 8.77
CA PRO A 151 10.86 -18.09 10.10
C PRO A 151 10.57 -16.67 10.58
N VAL A 152 10.54 -16.48 11.90
CA VAL A 152 10.17 -15.20 12.55
C VAL A 152 11.05 -14.04 12.05
N TRP A 153 12.37 -14.25 11.94
CA TRP A 153 13.29 -13.21 11.46
C TRP A 153 13.00 -12.75 10.02
N LEU A 154 12.42 -13.60 9.18
CA LEU A 154 12.05 -13.23 7.82
C LEU A 154 10.75 -12.44 7.85
N LYS A 155 9.75 -12.90 8.62
CA LYS A 155 8.47 -12.18 8.80
C LYS A 155 8.66 -10.77 9.38
N GLU A 156 9.56 -10.62 10.35
CA GLU A 156 9.91 -9.32 10.96
C GLU A 156 10.62 -8.37 9.98
N ALA A 157 11.20 -8.90 8.90
CA ALA A 157 11.89 -8.10 7.88
C ALA A 157 10.99 -7.69 6.71
N LEU A 158 9.80 -8.28 6.59
CA LEU A 158 8.82 -7.89 5.59
C LEU A 158 8.29 -6.50 5.99
N SER A 159 8.33 -5.57 5.06
CA SER A 159 7.93 -4.18 5.28
C SER A 159 7.25 -3.66 4.03
N ALA A 160 6.23 -4.38 3.61
CA ALA A 160 5.48 -4.13 2.40
C ALA A 160 5.01 -2.66 2.32
N GLU A 161 4.46 -2.12 3.40
CA GLU A 161 3.98 -0.73 3.41
C GLU A 161 5.09 0.29 3.17
N LEU A 162 6.22 0.14 3.87
CA LEU A 162 7.40 1.00 3.71
C LEU A 162 7.88 0.98 2.26
N LEU A 163 8.01 -0.22 1.68
CA LEU A 163 8.49 -0.44 0.32
C LEU A 163 7.55 0.19 -0.73
N VAL A 164 6.22 -0.05 -0.62
CA VAL A 164 5.22 0.55 -1.52
C VAL A 164 5.28 2.07 -1.43
N LYS A 165 5.30 2.63 -0.21
CA LYS A 165 5.24 4.09 -0.01
C LYS A 165 6.50 4.80 -0.53
N ILE A 166 7.69 4.18 -0.45
CA ILE A 166 8.90 4.70 -1.11
C ILE A 166 8.66 4.77 -2.63
N GLY A 167 8.19 3.68 -3.24
CA GLY A 167 7.85 3.66 -4.66
C GLY A 167 6.80 4.71 -5.03
N LEU A 168 5.79 4.93 -4.19
CA LEU A 168 4.78 5.97 -4.39
C LEU A 168 5.39 7.38 -4.36
N VAL A 169 6.31 7.70 -3.44
CA VAL A 169 6.98 9.02 -3.45
C VAL A 169 7.78 9.21 -4.75
N LEU A 170 8.48 8.17 -5.22
CA LEU A 170 9.21 8.20 -6.49
C LEU A 170 8.29 8.34 -7.70
N LEU A 171 7.11 7.71 -7.67
CA LEU A 171 6.09 7.87 -8.72
C LEU A 171 5.71 9.33 -8.91
N GLY A 172 5.75 10.15 -7.86
CA GLY A 172 5.48 11.60 -7.93
C GLY A 172 6.37 12.34 -8.93
N THR A 173 7.61 11.89 -9.14
CA THR A 173 8.53 12.46 -10.14
C THR A 173 8.07 12.23 -11.60
N ASN A 174 7.20 11.24 -11.81
CA ASN A 174 6.68 10.85 -13.13
C ASN A 174 5.27 11.40 -13.41
N VAL A 175 4.68 12.14 -12.47
CA VAL A 175 3.33 12.71 -12.59
C VAL A 175 3.42 14.23 -12.66
N ILE A 176 2.83 14.82 -13.69
CA ILE A 176 2.79 16.27 -13.86
C ILE A 176 1.80 16.85 -12.84
N PHE A 177 2.18 17.94 -12.18
CA PHE A 177 1.36 18.53 -11.12
C PHE A 177 -0.05 18.95 -11.59
N SER A 178 -0.19 19.39 -12.85
CA SER A 178 -1.52 19.69 -13.44
C SER A 178 -2.43 18.48 -13.50
N ASP A 179 -1.87 17.29 -13.76
CA ASP A 179 -2.62 16.04 -13.80
C ASP A 179 -3.09 15.66 -12.39
N ILE A 180 -2.24 15.91 -11.37
CA ILE A 180 -2.64 15.75 -9.96
C ILE A 180 -3.81 16.67 -9.61
N LEU A 181 -3.79 17.94 -10.03
CA LEU A 181 -4.90 18.86 -9.75
C LEU A 181 -6.19 18.40 -10.44
N LYS A 182 -6.12 18.01 -11.72
CA LYS A 182 -7.29 17.58 -12.49
C LYS A 182 -7.85 16.25 -11.99
N ALA A 183 -7.03 15.20 -11.96
CA ALA A 183 -7.47 13.88 -11.51
C ALA A 183 -7.74 13.85 -10.01
N GLY A 184 -7.03 14.64 -9.22
CA GLY A 184 -7.21 14.72 -7.77
C GLY A 184 -8.51 15.40 -7.37
N SER A 185 -8.92 16.46 -8.07
CA SER A 185 -10.22 17.12 -7.83
C SER A 185 -11.40 16.20 -8.17
N LEU A 186 -11.37 15.55 -9.34
CA LEU A 186 -12.36 14.54 -9.72
C LEU A 186 -12.34 13.34 -8.75
N GLY A 187 -11.15 12.89 -8.39
CA GLY A 187 -10.94 11.81 -7.42
C GLY A 187 -11.46 12.15 -6.03
N LEU A 188 -11.37 13.41 -5.60
CA LEU A 188 -11.91 13.86 -4.30
C LEU A 188 -13.44 13.88 -4.31
N ILE A 189 -14.05 14.33 -5.41
CA ILE A 189 -15.52 14.27 -5.59
C ILE A 189 -15.97 12.81 -5.54
N GLN A 190 -15.34 11.93 -6.33
CA GLN A 190 -15.62 10.50 -6.32
C GLN A 190 -15.46 9.92 -4.91
N SER A 191 -14.33 10.17 -4.25
CA SER A 191 -14.02 9.65 -2.93
C SER A 191 -15.03 10.10 -1.88
N LEU A 192 -15.47 11.36 -1.92
CA LEU A 192 -16.46 11.86 -0.97
C LEU A 192 -17.79 11.13 -1.10
N VAL A 193 -18.28 10.95 -2.34
CA VAL A 193 -19.53 10.23 -2.60
C VAL A 193 -19.39 8.75 -2.22
N VAL A 194 -18.32 8.08 -2.65
CA VAL A 194 -18.06 6.67 -2.35
C VAL A 194 -17.95 6.45 -0.85
N VAL A 195 -17.09 7.21 -0.16
CA VAL A 195 -16.87 7.05 1.29
C VAL A 195 -18.18 7.19 2.04
N LEU A 196 -18.95 8.26 1.78
CA LEU A 196 -20.23 8.46 2.49
C LEU A 196 -21.22 7.34 2.17
N SER A 197 -21.49 7.07 0.90
CA SER A 197 -22.49 6.07 0.50
C SER A 197 -22.14 4.67 0.97
N VAL A 198 -20.89 4.23 0.79
CA VAL A 198 -20.44 2.89 1.18
C VAL A 198 -20.38 2.76 2.70
N TRP A 199 -19.92 3.79 3.42
CA TRP A 199 -19.88 3.75 4.88
C TRP A 199 -21.28 3.61 5.47
N TYR A 200 -22.24 4.44 5.03
CA TYR A 200 -23.63 4.37 5.51
C TYR A 200 -24.29 3.04 5.14
N PHE A 201 -24.08 2.55 3.92
CA PHE A 201 -24.63 1.26 3.48
C PHE A 201 -24.05 0.09 4.30
N SER A 202 -22.73 0.07 4.51
CA SER A 202 -22.06 -0.95 5.30
C SER A 202 -22.50 -0.91 6.76
N PHE A 203 -22.62 0.29 7.35
CA PHE A 203 -23.05 0.44 8.73
C PHE A 203 -24.52 0.03 8.93
N TRP A 204 -25.38 0.35 7.96
CA TRP A 204 -26.76 -0.13 7.92
C TRP A 204 -26.83 -1.67 7.83
N LEU A 205 -26.01 -2.29 6.98
CA LEU A 205 -25.91 -3.76 6.92
C LEU A 205 -25.45 -4.34 8.26
N CYS A 206 -24.43 -3.77 8.89
CA CYS A 206 -23.95 -4.21 10.20
C CYS A 206 -25.09 -4.20 11.24
N LYS A 207 -25.88 -3.13 11.31
CA LYS A 207 -27.07 -3.06 12.18
C LYS A 207 -28.12 -4.10 11.83
N LYS A 208 -28.42 -4.30 10.54
CA LYS A 208 -29.41 -5.27 10.07
C LYS A 208 -29.03 -6.71 10.41
N PHE A 209 -27.75 -7.05 10.29
CA PHE A 209 -27.22 -8.38 10.60
C PHE A 209 -26.82 -8.55 12.07
N LYS A 210 -27.10 -7.55 12.92
CA LYS A 210 -26.80 -7.53 14.36
C LYS A 210 -25.32 -7.79 14.64
N ILE A 211 -24.46 -7.19 13.82
CA ILE A 211 -23.02 -7.14 14.07
C ILE A 211 -22.80 -6.17 15.25
N ASP A 212 -21.84 -6.47 16.12
CA ASP A 212 -21.51 -5.58 17.23
C ASP A 212 -21.03 -4.23 16.72
N GLU A 213 -21.28 -3.18 17.50
CA GLU A 213 -21.11 -1.81 17.03
C GLU A 213 -19.65 -1.43 16.77
N GLU A 214 -18.72 -1.89 17.61
CA GLU A 214 -17.29 -1.69 17.40
C GLU A 214 -16.82 -2.33 16.08
N LEU A 215 -17.12 -3.62 15.88
CA LEU A 215 -16.77 -4.30 14.63
C LEU A 215 -17.47 -3.65 13.44
N GLY A 216 -18.73 -3.25 13.60
CA GLY A 216 -19.51 -2.57 12.56
C GLY A 216 -18.89 -1.24 12.12
N LEU A 217 -18.40 -0.43 13.07
CA LEU A 217 -17.70 0.83 12.78
C LEU A 217 -16.35 0.57 12.09
N MET A 218 -15.55 -0.37 12.60
CA MET A 218 -14.26 -0.73 11.98
C MET A 218 -14.46 -1.28 10.56
N LEU A 219 -15.42 -2.19 10.38
CA LEU A 219 -15.76 -2.81 9.11
C LEU A 219 -16.25 -1.77 8.10
N SER A 220 -17.19 -0.90 8.50
CA SER A 220 -17.74 0.15 7.64
C SER A 220 -16.68 1.15 7.21
N SER A 221 -15.76 1.50 8.10
CA SER A 221 -14.66 2.42 7.80
C SER A 221 -13.61 1.76 6.91
N ALA A 222 -13.34 0.46 7.10
CA ALA A 222 -12.42 -0.30 6.27
C ALA A 222 -12.88 -0.36 4.82
N VAL A 223 -14.11 -0.81 4.56
CA VAL A 223 -14.63 -1.02 3.19
C VAL A 223 -14.90 0.27 2.40
N SER A 224 -14.98 1.42 3.07
CA SER A 224 -15.37 2.69 2.43
C SER A 224 -14.21 3.65 2.17
N ILE A 225 -13.09 3.51 2.88
CA ILE A 225 -11.96 4.46 2.83
C ILE A 225 -10.71 3.77 2.27
N CYS A 226 -9.84 3.26 3.14
CA CYS A 226 -8.53 2.75 2.78
C CYS A 226 -8.21 1.41 3.45
N GLY A 227 -9.26 0.65 3.79
CA GLY A 227 -9.13 -0.67 4.37
C GLY A 227 -8.48 -0.66 5.74
N VAL A 228 -7.28 -1.19 5.79
CA VAL A 228 -6.53 -1.46 7.02
C VAL A 228 -6.27 -0.20 7.84
N SER A 229 -5.77 0.87 7.21
CA SER A 229 -5.48 2.13 7.91
C SER A 229 -6.73 2.78 8.50
N ALA A 230 -7.88 2.63 7.83
CA ALA A 230 -9.16 3.11 8.32
C ALA A 230 -9.69 2.27 9.50
N ALA A 231 -9.52 0.95 9.45
CA ALA A 231 -9.85 0.07 10.57
C ALA A 231 -9.01 0.42 11.81
N ILE A 232 -7.70 0.62 11.66
CA ILE A 232 -6.78 0.99 12.75
C ILE A 232 -7.12 2.36 13.32
N ALA A 233 -7.35 3.36 12.45
CA ALA A 233 -7.72 4.71 12.91
C ALA A 233 -9.06 4.68 13.67
N THR A 234 -10.03 3.92 13.17
CA THR A 234 -11.33 3.72 13.83
C THR A 234 -11.17 3.02 15.17
N SER A 235 -10.41 1.92 15.22
CA SER A 235 -10.13 1.19 16.46
C SER A 235 -9.45 2.07 17.50
N GLY A 236 -8.47 2.88 17.10
CA GLY A 236 -7.84 3.85 18.01
C GLY A 236 -8.79 4.95 18.47
N ALA A 237 -9.70 5.41 17.60
CA ALA A 237 -10.67 6.45 17.94
C ALA A 237 -11.75 5.97 18.93
N ILE A 238 -12.12 4.69 18.88
CA ILE A 238 -13.16 4.09 19.74
C ILE A 238 -12.60 3.23 20.88
N GLN A 239 -11.28 3.08 20.98
CA GLN A 239 -10.58 2.12 21.85
C GLN A 239 -11.08 0.68 21.67
N GLY A 240 -11.29 0.28 20.41
CA GLY A 240 -11.89 -1.00 20.09
C GLY A 240 -10.96 -2.20 20.32
N ASP A 241 -11.58 -3.37 20.44
CA ASP A 241 -10.88 -4.63 20.70
C ASP A 241 -9.91 -5.01 19.56
N SER A 242 -8.67 -5.38 19.95
CA SER A 242 -7.60 -5.71 19.00
C SER A 242 -7.86 -6.97 18.17
N LYS A 243 -8.64 -7.95 18.67
CA LYS A 243 -9.01 -9.14 17.91
C LYS A 243 -10.03 -8.79 16.83
N LYS A 244 -10.98 -7.90 17.13
CA LYS A 244 -11.92 -7.38 16.11
C LYS A 244 -11.19 -6.61 15.03
N LEU A 245 -10.21 -5.79 15.41
CA LEU A 245 -9.35 -5.09 14.46
C LEU A 245 -8.61 -6.09 13.56
N SER A 246 -7.90 -7.07 14.13
CA SER A 246 -7.20 -8.11 13.35
C SER A 246 -8.14 -8.81 12.36
N TYR A 247 -9.35 -9.14 12.81
CA TYR A 247 -10.34 -9.77 11.95
C TYR A 247 -10.78 -8.89 10.77
N VAL A 248 -11.01 -7.58 10.99
CA VAL A 248 -11.32 -6.64 9.90
C VAL A 248 -10.15 -6.52 8.93
N VAL A 249 -8.92 -6.45 9.44
CA VAL A 249 -7.71 -6.42 8.62
C VAL A 249 -7.61 -7.68 7.74
N SER A 250 -7.86 -8.87 8.31
CA SER A 250 -7.92 -10.12 7.55
C SER A 250 -8.94 -10.04 6.40
N MET A 251 -10.15 -9.56 6.67
CA MET A 251 -11.20 -9.43 5.65
C MET A 251 -10.81 -8.50 4.50
N VAL A 252 -10.19 -7.36 4.83
CA VAL A 252 -9.67 -6.42 3.82
C VAL A 252 -8.62 -7.10 2.94
N LEU A 253 -7.65 -7.78 3.53
CA LEU A 253 -6.56 -8.43 2.78
C LEU A 253 -7.08 -9.57 1.89
N ILE A 254 -7.99 -10.41 2.41
CA ILE A 254 -8.65 -11.49 1.65
C ILE A 254 -9.34 -10.96 0.40
N THR A 255 -10.00 -9.81 0.53
CA THR A 255 -10.84 -9.28 -0.53
C THR A 255 -10.02 -8.46 -1.52
N ALA A 256 -8.99 -7.75 -1.06
CA ALA A 256 -8.14 -6.93 -1.90
C ALA A 256 -7.31 -7.75 -2.91
N ILE A 257 -6.82 -8.93 -2.54
CA ILE A 257 -5.96 -9.75 -3.42
C ILE A 257 -6.69 -10.21 -4.69
N PRO A 258 -7.88 -10.84 -4.61
CA PRO A 258 -8.66 -11.16 -5.81
C PRO A 258 -9.03 -9.92 -6.61
N MET A 259 -9.45 -8.83 -5.95
CA MET A 259 -9.83 -7.59 -6.65
C MET A 259 -8.69 -7.01 -7.47
N MET A 260 -7.49 -6.97 -6.91
CA MET A 260 -6.27 -6.47 -7.57
C MET A 260 -5.99 -7.16 -8.91
N ILE A 261 -6.28 -8.45 -9.01
CA ILE A 261 -6.04 -9.26 -10.21
C ILE A 261 -7.27 -9.20 -11.12
N ILE A 262 -8.47 -9.45 -10.58
CA ILE A 262 -9.69 -9.65 -11.35
C ILE A 262 -10.19 -8.35 -11.98
N MET A 263 -10.13 -7.22 -11.26
CA MET A 263 -10.71 -5.96 -11.75
C MET A 263 -10.04 -5.42 -13.03
N PRO A 264 -8.70 -5.42 -13.18
CA PRO A 264 -8.04 -5.11 -14.44
C PRO A 264 -8.55 -5.94 -15.62
N TYR A 265 -8.71 -7.25 -15.45
CA TYR A 265 -9.21 -8.12 -16.51
C TYR A 265 -10.67 -7.84 -16.84
N ILE A 266 -11.51 -7.52 -15.85
CA ILE A 266 -12.89 -7.06 -16.09
C ILE A 266 -12.87 -5.77 -16.90
N ALA A 267 -12.06 -4.79 -16.53
CA ALA A 267 -11.97 -3.52 -17.24
C ALA A 267 -11.50 -3.70 -18.69
N ASN A 268 -10.51 -4.55 -18.91
CA ASN A 268 -10.02 -4.90 -20.24
C ASN A 268 -11.11 -5.61 -21.08
N TYR A 269 -11.83 -6.57 -20.48
CA TYR A 269 -12.92 -7.28 -21.15
C TYR A 269 -14.05 -6.34 -21.63
N PHE A 270 -14.38 -5.32 -20.83
CA PHE A 270 -15.39 -4.32 -21.20
C PHE A 270 -14.81 -3.15 -22.03
N GLY A 271 -13.50 -3.11 -22.26
CA GLY A 271 -12.84 -2.07 -23.05
C GLY A 271 -12.88 -0.68 -22.41
N PHE A 272 -12.82 -0.58 -21.08
CA PHE A 272 -12.78 0.71 -20.39
C PHE A 272 -11.45 1.44 -20.66
N SER A 273 -11.49 2.77 -20.69
CA SER A 273 -10.28 3.58 -20.80
C SER A 273 -9.38 3.42 -19.57
N GLU A 274 -8.10 3.74 -19.70
CA GLU A 274 -7.17 3.71 -18.57
C GLU A 274 -7.56 4.70 -17.47
N GLU A 275 -8.16 5.85 -17.82
CA GLU A 275 -8.63 6.85 -16.87
C GLU A 275 -9.79 6.32 -16.02
N VAL A 276 -10.82 5.75 -16.66
CA VAL A 276 -11.95 5.12 -15.97
C VAL A 276 -11.47 3.95 -15.13
N THR A 277 -10.64 3.09 -15.72
CA THR A 277 -10.11 1.92 -15.02
C THR A 277 -9.30 2.34 -13.81
N GLY A 278 -8.40 3.30 -13.97
CA GLY A 278 -7.61 3.85 -12.87
C GLY A 278 -8.50 4.41 -11.76
N ALA A 279 -9.51 5.22 -12.09
CA ALA A 279 -10.42 5.78 -11.12
C ALA A 279 -11.25 4.70 -10.40
N TRP A 280 -11.66 3.66 -11.11
CA TRP A 280 -12.39 2.52 -10.54
C TRP A 280 -11.53 1.71 -9.57
N LEU A 281 -10.31 1.34 -9.98
CA LEU A 281 -9.35 0.61 -9.15
C LEU A 281 -8.98 1.42 -7.90
N GLY A 282 -8.64 2.70 -8.07
CA GLY A 282 -8.24 3.60 -6.99
C GLY A 282 -9.34 3.86 -5.95
N GLY A 283 -10.60 3.92 -6.39
CA GLY A 283 -11.74 4.17 -5.49
C GLY A 283 -12.27 2.94 -4.75
N SER A 284 -12.00 1.73 -5.23
CA SER A 284 -12.64 0.50 -4.74
C SER A 284 -11.72 -0.53 -4.11
N ILE A 285 -10.42 -0.58 -4.47
CA ILE A 285 -9.47 -1.53 -3.86
C ILE A 285 -8.96 -0.97 -2.53
N ASP A 286 -9.12 -1.70 -1.43
CA ASP A 286 -8.93 -1.17 -0.07
C ASP A 286 -7.49 -1.19 0.47
N THR A 287 -6.49 -1.31 -0.39
CA THR A 287 -5.08 -1.11 0.02
C THR A 287 -4.31 -0.37 -1.07
N SER A 288 -3.44 0.56 -0.67
CA SER A 288 -2.63 1.32 -1.64
C SER A 288 -1.68 0.41 -2.42
N GLY A 289 -1.11 -0.62 -1.79
CA GLY A 289 -0.28 -1.61 -2.49
C GLY A 289 -1.05 -2.34 -3.58
N ALA A 290 -2.25 -2.85 -3.28
CA ALA A 290 -3.06 -3.55 -4.27
C ALA A 290 -3.55 -2.63 -5.40
N VAL A 291 -3.86 -1.36 -5.11
CA VAL A 291 -4.19 -0.37 -6.14
C VAL A 291 -3.03 -0.16 -7.10
N VAL A 292 -1.82 0.06 -6.58
CA VAL A 292 -0.62 0.27 -7.40
C VAL A 292 -0.33 -0.95 -8.25
N ALA A 293 -0.42 -2.14 -7.66
CA ALA A 293 -0.23 -3.38 -8.40
C ALA A 293 -1.24 -3.49 -9.53
N SER A 294 -2.52 -3.35 -9.21
CA SER A 294 -3.62 -3.45 -10.17
C SER A 294 -3.53 -2.39 -11.29
N GLY A 295 -3.20 -1.14 -10.95
CA GLY A 295 -3.03 -0.06 -11.92
C GLY A 295 -1.83 -0.29 -12.84
N SER A 296 -0.74 -0.86 -12.33
CA SER A 296 0.43 -1.22 -13.16
C SER A 296 0.04 -2.22 -14.25
N LEU A 297 -0.82 -3.20 -13.94
CA LEU A 297 -1.29 -4.21 -14.91
C LEU A 297 -2.12 -3.66 -16.06
N VAL A 298 -2.67 -2.47 -15.89
CA VAL A 298 -3.50 -1.83 -16.90
C VAL A 298 -2.65 -0.91 -17.77
N GLY A 299 -1.81 -0.07 -17.14
CA GLY A 299 -0.95 0.85 -17.86
C GLY A 299 -0.49 2.04 -17.01
N GLU A 300 0.38 2.88 -17.59
CA GLU A 300 0.93 4.04 -16.88
C GLU A 300 -0.14 5.07 -16.51
N THR A 301 -1.13 5.28 -17.36
CA THR A 301 -2.19 6.26 -17.08
C THR A 301 -3.09 5.72 -15.96
N ALA A 302 -3.47 4.44 -16.03
CA ALA A 302 -4.25 3.79 -14.99
C ALA A 302 -3.53 3.79 -13.63
N LEU A 303 -2.22 3.51 -13.59
CA LEU A 303 -1.40 3.59 -12.37
C LEU A 303 -1.40 5.00 -11.76
N LYS A 304 -1.23 6.03 -12.58
CA LYS A 304 -1.23 7.43 -12.11
C LYS A 304 -2.60 7.84 -11.57
N ILE A 305 -3.67 7.61 -12.34
CA ILE A 305 -5.03 7.99 -11.95
C ILE A 305 -5.47 7.21 -10.71
N SER A 306 -5.26 5.89 -10.68
CA SER A 306 -5.63 5.06 -9.52
C SER A 306 -4.90 5.48 -8.24
N THR A 307 -3.62 5.83 -8.34
CA THR A 307 -2.85 6.36 -7.20
C THR A 307 -3.43 7.68 -6.72
N ILE A 308 -3.68 8.62 -7.64
CA ILE A 308 -4.22 9.95 -7.30
C ILE A 308 -5.60 9.82 -6.65
N VAL A 309 -6.50 9.02 -7.23
CA VAL A 309 -7.85 8.78 -6.69
C VAL A 309 -7.77 8.13 -5.32
N LYS A 310 -6.90 7.13 -5.13
CA LYS A 310 -6.70 6.50 -3.81
C LYS A 310 -6.15 7.50 -2.78
N PHE A 311 -5.26 8.41 -3.19
CA PHE A 311 -4.78 9.47 -2.30
C PHE A 311 -5.88 10.44 -1.92
N SER A 312 -6.73 10.85 -2.87
CA SER A 312 -7.91 11.66 -2.57
C SER A 312 -8.82 10.99 -1.53
N GLN A 313 -8.98 9.67 -1.59
CA GLN A 313 -9.71 8.90 -0.58
C GLN A 313 -8.97 8.86 0.77
N ASN A 314 -7.66 8.64 0.76
CA ASN A 314 -6.85 8.61 1.99
C ASN A 314 -6.82 9.96 2.73
N VAL A 315 -6.94 11.09 2.03
CA VAL A 315 -7.03 12.42 2.65
C VAL A 315 -8.27 12.54 3.54
N LEU A 316 -9.36 11.84 3.21
CA LEU A 316 -10.60 11.84 4.00
C LEU A 316 -10.48 11.07 5.32
N LEU A 317 -9.45 10.25 5.50
CA LEU A 317 -9.25 9.41 6.69
C LEU A 317 -9.22 10.24 7.98
N GLY A 318 -8.51 11.36 7.99
CA GLY A 318 -8.40 12.20 9.18
C GLY A 318 -9.73 12.83 9.59
N VAL A 319 -10.53 13.24 8.60
CA VAL A 319 -11.87 13.80 8.82
C VAL A 319 -12.82 12.71 9.32
N ALA A 320 -12.78 11.51 8.72
CA ALA A 320 -13.59 10.38 9.15
C ALA A 320 -13.26 9.93 10.59
N ALA A 321 -11.97 9.84 10.93
CA ALA A 321 -11.53 9.47 12.28
C ALA A 321 -12.01 10.48 13.34
N LEU A 322 -11.96 11.78 13.02
CA LEU A 322 -12.51 12.83 13.88
C LEU A 322 -14.03 12.67 14.06
N ALA A 323 -14.77 12.45 12.96
CA ALA A 323 -16.21 12.28 13.00
C ALA A 323 -16.62 11.05 13.84
N ILE A 324 -15.91 9.94 13.70
CA ILE A 324 -16.14 8.72 14.50
C ILE A 324 -15.82 8.96 15.98
N SER A 325 -14.71 9.64 16.28
CA SER A 325 -14.34 9.97 17.67
C SER A 325 -15.40 10.85 18.35
N VAL A 326 -15.93 11.86 17.63
CA VAL A 326 -17.05 12.69 18.08
C VAL A 326 -18.29 11.82 18.33
N TYR A 327 -18.70 11.02 17.35
CA TYR A 327 -19.87 10.13 17.47
C TYR A 327 -19.77 9.21 18.70
N TRP A 328 -18.60 8.58 18.91
CA TRP A 328 -18.36 7.67 20.02
C TRP A 328 -18.41 8.36 21.39
N THR A 329 -17.87 9.58 21.48
CA THR A 329 -17.86 10.37 22.72
C THR A 329 -19.27 10.83 23.10
N TYR A 330 -20.07 11.30 22.14
CA TYR A 330 -21.40 11.86 22.39
C TYR A 330 -22.50 10.79 22.62
N THR A 331 -22.26 9.54 22.25
CA THR A 331 -23.22 8.44 22.47
C THR A 331 -23.11 7.79 23.86
N ASN A 332 -22.36 8.38 24.80
CA ASN A 332 -22.23 7.95 26.20
C ASN A 332 -21.72 6.50 26.38
N HIS A 333 -20.90 6.00 25.45
CA HIS A 333 -20.22 4.72 25.64
C HIS A 333 -19.29 4.78 26.86
N PRO A 334 -19.21 3.72 27.70
CA PRO A 334 -18.41 3.74 28.95
C PRO A 334 -16.94 4.10 28.72
N ALA A 335 -16.36 3.66 27.60
CA ALA A 335 -14.99 3.99 27.17
C ALA A 335 -14.84 5.44 26.68
N GLY A 336 -15.94 6.12 26.32
CA GLY A 336 -15.94 7.53 25.90
C GLY A 336 -15.74 8.52 27.04
N LYS A 337 -15.90 8.10 28.31
CA LYS A 337 -15.64 8.94 29.49
C LYS A 337 -14.15 9.06 29.83
N GLU A 338 -13.35 8.06 29.46
CA GLU A 338 -11.89 8.03 29.61
C GLU A 338 -11.16 8.20 28.27
N ALA A 339 -11.83 8.64 27.21
CA ALA A 339 -11.15 9.00 25.97
C ALA A 339 -10.10 10.07 26.27
N ALA A 340 -8.84 9.63 26.38
CA ALA A 340 -7.71 10.41 26.88
C ALA A 340 -7.39 11.65 26.04
N ASN A 341 -8.08 11.86 24.92
CA ASN A 341 -8.00 13.06 24.11
C ASN A 341 -9.41 13.49 23.68
N LYS A 342 -9.82 14.71 24.06
CA LYS A 342 -11.00 15.35 23.46
C LYS A 342 -10.84 15.35 21.93
N PRO A 343 -11.93 15.18 21.15
CA PRO A 343 -11.86 15.27 19.70
C PRO A 343 -11.23 16.62 19.32
N SER A 344 -10.07 16.60 18.66
CA SER A 344 -9.33 17.80 18.28
C SER A 344 -9.01 17.79 16.80
N LEU A 345 -8.91 18.97 16.20
CA LEU A 345 -8.50 19.11 14.80
C LEU A 345 -7.09 18.53 14.55
N GLY A 346 -6.26 18.38 15.60
CA GLY A 346 -4.96 17.73 15.51
C GLY A 346 -5.04 16.28 15.02
N VAL A 347 -6.14 15.57 15.31
CA VAL A 347 -6.37 14.19 14.84
C VAL A 347 -6.35 14.10 13.31
N ILE A 348 -6.84 15.14 12.61
CA ILE A 348 -6.84 15.17 11.15
C ILE A 348 -5.40 15.11 10.65
N TRP A 349 -4.52 15.94 11.20
CA TRP A 349 -3.10 15.95 10.83
C TRP A 349 -2.40 14.66 11.24
N GLU A 350 -2.69 14.14 12.44
CA GLU A 350 -2.13 12.87 12.91
C GLU A 350 -2.51 11.71 11.99
N ARG A 351 -3.74 11.62 11.51
CA ARG A 351 -4.20 10.53 10.65
C ARG A 351 -3.96 10.76 9.15
N PHE A 352 -3.63 11.98 8.73
CA PHE A 352 -3.30 12.29 7.35
C PHE A 352 -2.07 11.47 6.87
N PRO A 353 -2.09 10.84 5.69
CA PRO A 353 -0.95 10.07 5.18
C PRO A 353 0.19 11.00 4.71
N LYS A 354 1.29 11.12 5.47
CA LYS A 354 2.33 12.13 5.16
C LYS A 354 3.12 11.79 3.90
N PHE A 355 3.16 10.53 3.49
CA PHE A 355 3.81 10.14 2.24
C PHE A 355 3.13 10.73 0.99
N VAL A 356 1.84 11.08 1.07
CA VAL A 356 1.12 11.82 0.00
C VAL A 356 1.71 13.22 -0.20
N LEU A 357 2.17 13.87 0.87
CA LEU A 357 2.90 15.16 0.75
C LEU A 357 4.22 14.96 0.02
N GLY A 358 4.93 13.85 0.29
CA GLY A 358 6.15 13.50 -0.43
C GLY A 358 5.93 13.32 -1.93
N PHE A 359 4.86 12.60 -2.30
CA PHE A 359 4.45 12.45 -3.70
C PHE A 359 4.16 13.80 -4.37
N ILE A 360 3.36 14.66 -3.72
CA ILE A 360 3.03 16.00 -4.25
C ILE A 360 4.29 16.86 -4.37
N ALA A 361 5.16 16.85 -3.36
CA ALA A 361 6.40 17.60 -3.35
C ALA A 361 7.36 17.13 -4.47
N ALA A 362 7.48 15.83 -4.70
CA ALA A 362 8.26 15.28 -5.80
C ALA A 362 7.71 15.72 -7.17
N SER A 363 6.38 15.71 -7.34
CA SER A 363 5.72 16.20 -8.55
C SER A 363 5.96 17.70 -8.78
N LEU A 364 5.84 18.52 -7.72
CA LEU A 364 6.12 19.96 -7.79
C LEU A 364 7.57 20.24 -8.20
N LEU A 365 8.53 19.55 -7.57
CA LEU A 365 9.96 19.65 -7.88
C LEU A 365 10.22 19.38 -9.38
N PHE A 366 9.68 18.27 -9.90
CA PHE A 366 9.89 17.87 -11.29
C PHE A 366 9.08 18.69 -12.30
N SER A 367 7.94 19.27 -11.89
CA SER A 367 7.08 20.08 -12.77
C SER A 367 7.55 21.53 -12.90
N PHE A 368 8.15 22.10 -11.85
CA PHE A 368 8.38 23.56 -11.78
C PHE A 368 9.82 23.99 -11.44
N PHE A 369 10.60 23.15 -10.77
CA PHE A 369 11.90 23.56 -10.21
C PHE A 369 13.10 22.97 -10.96
N LEU A 370 12.93 21.84 -11.65
CA LEU A 370 13.99 21.22 -12.45
C LEU A 370 13.91 21.65 -13.91
N GLN A 371 15.08 21.82 -14.54
CA GLN A 371 15.16 22.10 -15.97
C GLN A 371 14.77 20.85 -16.78
N PRO A 372 14.18 21.02 -17.99
CA PRO A 372 13.77 19.89 -18.83
C PRO A 372 14.88 18.87 -19.09
N ASP A 373 16.12 19.32 -19.31
CA ASP A 373 17.26 18.44 -19.57
C ASP A 373 17.63 17.59 -18.34
N THR A 374 17.55 18.17 -17.14
CA THR A 374 17.74 17.43 -15.88
C THR A 374 16.65 16.41 -15.66
N VAL A 375 15.39 16.76 -15.93
CA VAL A 375 14.27 15.82 -15.83
C VAL A 375 14.47 14.67 -16.80
N ALA A 376 14.81 14.96 -18.06
CA ALA A 376 15.03 13.96 -19.10
C ALA A 376 16.16 12.98 -18.75
N SER A 377 17.25 13.45 -18.11
CA SER A 377 18.39 12.61 -17.77
C SER A 377 18.13 11.66 -16.59
N VAL A 378 17.26 12.02 -15.63
CA VAL A 378 17.05 11.20 -14.41
C VAL A 378 15.74 10.42 -14.38
N LYS A 379 14.74 10.80 -15.18
CA LYS A 379 13.39 10.22 -15.13
C LYS A 379 13.37 8.71 -15.36
N GLY A 380 14.18 8.22 -16.30
CA GLY A 380 14.29 6.78 -16.59
C GLY A 380 14.82 5.98 -15.40
N ASP A 381 15.85 6.49 -14.73
CA ASP A 381 16.47 5.81 -13.60
C ASP A 381 15.57 5.81 -12.37
N ILE A 382 14.93 6.94 -12.07
CA ILE A 382 13.97 7.02 -10.96
C ILE A 382 12.80 6.06 -11.21
N LYS A 383 12.29 5.99 -12.44
CA LYS A 383 11.24 5.03 -12.81
C LYS A 383 11.69 3.57 -12.66
N SER A 384 12.94 3.26 -13.00
CA SER A 384 13.49 1.91 -12.82
C SER A 384 13.61 1.54 -11.33
N ILE A 385 14.16 2.43 -10.51
CA ILE A 385 14.27 2.25 -9.06
C ILE A 385 12.86 2.16 -8.43
N GLN A 386 11.93 2.98 -8.86
CA GLN A 386 10.52 2.91 -8.44
C GLN A 386 9.91 1.53 -8.71
N GLY A 387 10.09 0.99 -9.93
CA GLY A 387 9.62 -0.35 -10.29
C GLY A 387 10.21 -1.44 -9.40
N LEU A 388 11.49 -1.32 -9.02
CA LEU A 388 12.12 -2.22 -8.07
C LEU A 388 11.47 -2.15 -6.68
N TRP A 389 11.21 -0.95 -6.14
CA TRP A 389 10.55 -0.82 -4.84
C TRP A 389 9.15 -1.44 -4.83
N PHE A 390 8.40 -1.28 -5.92
CA PHE A 390 7.13 -1.96 -6.11
C PHE A 390 7.29 -3.48 -6.19
N ALA A 391 8.26 -4.01 -6.94
CA ALA A 391 8.52 -5.45 -7.01
C ALA A 391 8.89 -6.05 -5.63
N LEU A 392 9.76 -5.38 -4.88
CA LEU A 392 10.13 -5.75 -3.51
C LEU A 392 8.91 -5.75 -2.57
N ALA A 393 8.09 -4.71 -2.69
CA ALA A 393 6.86 -4.58 -1.93
C ALA A 393 5.90 -5.74 -2.22
N PHE A 394 5.64 -6.04 -3.49
CA PHE A 394 4.68 -7.08 -3.87
C PHE A 394 5.16 -8.48 -3.52
N THR A 395 6.47 -8.72 -3.60
CA THR A 395 7.07 -9.94 -3.06
C THR A 395 6.84 -10.05 -1.54
N SER A 396 7.02 -8.96 -0.79
CA SER A 396 6.75 -8.92 0.65
C SER A 396 5.28 -9.15 0.98
N ILE A 397 4.36 -8.49 0.27
CA ILE A 397 2.90 -8.70 0.41
C ILE A 397 2.54 -10.17 0.17
N GLY A 398 3.10 -10.79 -0.88
CA GLY A 398 2.87 -12.20 -1.17
C GLY A 398 3.37 -13.11 -0.05
N LEU A 399 4.56 -12.85 0.49
CA LEU A 399 5.15 -13.62 1.60
C LEU A 399 4.34 -13.48 2.90
N GLU A 400 3.81 -12.29 3.19
CA GLU A 400 3.00 -12.02 4.39
C GLU A 400 1.60 -12.66 4.30
N THR A 401 1.07 -12.81 3.09
CA THR A 401 -0.29 -13.32 2.88
C THR A 401 -0.38 -14.82 3.17
N ASN A 402 -1.14 -15.21 4.21
CA ASN A 402 -1.39 -16.60 4.56
C ASN A 402 -2.87 -16.99 4.42
N PHE A 403 -3.23 -17.70 3.35
CA PHE A 403 -4.63 -18.11 3.10
C PHE A 403 -5.24 -19.01 4.18
N LYS A 404 -4.44 -19.70 5.00
CA LYS A 404 -4.97 -20.55 6.08
C LYS A 404 -5.48 -19.73 7.26
N ASP A 405 -4.82 -18.63 7.57
CA ASP A 405 -5.24 -17.72 8.64
C ASP A 405 -6.52 -16.99 8.22
N LEU A 406 -6.64 -16.70 6.92
CA LEU A 406 -7.81 -16.08 6.30
C LEU A 406 -9.10 -16.93 6.36
N ILE A 407 -8.99 -18.26 6.40
CA ILE A 407 -10.14 -19.18 6.38
C ILE A 407 -10.53 -19.66 7.79
N ARG A 408 -9.64 -19.50 8.79
CA ARG A 408 -9.83 -20.04 10.15
C ARG A 408 -10.63 -19.13 11.09
N GLU A 409 -10.86 -17.86 10.75
CA GLU A 409 -11.61 -16.95 11.62
C GLU A 409 -13.13 -17.16 11.50
N ASN A 410 -13.72 -17.63 12.60
CA ASN A 410 -14.97 -18.41 12.65
C ASN A 410 -16.31 -17.64 12.49
N SER A 411 -16.34 -16.33 12.23
CA SER A 411 -17.62 -15.61 12.10
C SER A 411 -18.03 -15.39 10.65
N LYS A 412 -18.84 -16.29 10.08
CA LYS A 412 -19.33 -16.14 8.69
C LYS A 412 -20.13 -14.85 8.45
N ARG A 413 -20.82 -14.31 9.46
CA ARG A 413 -21.75 -13.18 9.29
C ARG A 413 -21.06 -11.84 8.95
N PRO A 414 -20.10 -11.32 9.74
CA PRO A 414 -19.40 -10.08 9.37
C PRO A 414 -18.70 -10.18 8.01
N PHE A 415 -18.12 -11.34 7.68
CA PHE A 415 -17.49 -11.54 6.38
C PHE A 415 -18.47 -11.37 5.21
N TRP A 416 -19.66 -11.96 5.29
CA TRP A 416 -20.70 -11.74 4.27
C TRP A 416 -21.15 -10.28 4.19
N VAL A 417 -21.28 -9.59 5.33
CA VAL A 417 -21.59 -8.16 5.35
C VAL A 417 -20.51 -7.35 4.64
N PHE A 418 -19.24 -7.65 4.91
CA PHE A 418 -18.10 -7.02 4.25
C PHE A 418 -18.14 -7.25 2.73
N LEU A 419 -18.35 -8.49 2.27
CA LEU A 419 -18.43 -8.80 0.84
C LEU A 419 -19.60 -8.10 0.13
N ILE A 420 -20.77 -8.00 0.77
CA ILE A 420 -21.93 -7.29 0.20
C ILE A 420 -21.63 -5.78 0.13
N ALA A 421 -21.04 -5.21 1.17
CA ALA A 421 -20.61 -3.81 1.17
C ALA A 421 -19.52 -3.55 0.12
N GLN A 422 -18.58 -4.48 -0.06
CA GLN A 422 -17.54 -4.42 -1.09
C GLN A 422 -18.14 -4.44 -2.48
N LEU A 423 -19.08 -5.35 -2.73
CA LEU A 423 -19.75 -5.43 -4.03
C LEU A 423 -20.48 -4.13 -4.35
N PHE A 424 -21.17 -3.56 -3.36
CA PHE A 424 -21.78 -2.24 -3.50
C PHE A 424 -20.73 -1.15 -3.81
N ASN A 425 -19.60 -1.14 -3.10
CA ASN A 425 -18.48 -0.24 -3.37
C ASN A 425 -17.96 -0.38 -4.81
N ILE A 426 -17.70 -1.60 -5.28
CA ILE A 426 -17.21 -1.89 -6.62
C ILE A 426 -18.17 -1.33 -7.68
N ILE A 427 -19.47 -1.58 -7.53
CA ILE A 427 -20.49 -1.14 -8.50
C ILE A 427 -20.64 0.38 -8.46
N LEU A 428 -20.79 0.98 -7.28
CA LEU A 428 -20.96 2.42 -7.13
C LEU A 428 -19.76 3.19 -7.67
N THR A 429 -18.55 2.73 -7.32
CA THR A 429 -17.31 3.35 -7.77
C THR A 429 -17.15 3.23 -9.29
N LEU A 430 -17.56 2.11 -9.91
CA LEU A 430 -17.56 2.00 -11.38
C LEU A 430 -18.47 3.03 -12.03
N VAL A 431 -19.70 3.18 -11.51
CA VAL A 431 -20.66 4.16 -12.04
C VAL A 431 -20.08 5.57 -11.94
N LEU A 432 -19.48 5.94 -10.81
CA LEU A 432 -18.87 7.26 -10.62
C LEU A 432 -17.63 7.45 -11.49
N ALA A 433 -16.79 6.41 -11.64
CA ALA A 433 -15.63 6.45 -12.52
C ALA A 433 -16.04 6.70 -13.98
N MET A 434 -17.07 6.00 -14.47
CA MET A 434 -17.63 6.22 -15.80
C MET A 434 -18.19 7.65 -15.98
N LEU A 435 -18.83 8.21 -14.94
CA LEU A 435 -19.42 9.55 -15.01
C LEU A 435 -18.39 10.69 -14.93
N LEU A 436 -17.30 10.49 -14.19
CA LEU A 436 -16.32 11.55 -13.90
C LEU A 436 -15.06 11.46 -14.77
N PHE A 437 -14.70 10.27 -15.25
CA PHE A 437 -13.47 10.01 -16.00
C PHE A 437 -13.72 9.39 -17.39
N GLY A 438 -14.97 9.07 -17.74
CA GLY A 438 -15.36 8.46 -19.02
C GLY A 438 -15.66 9.44 -20.14
#